data_AF-B7PSW8-F1
#
_entry.id   AF-B7PSW8-F1
#
_cell.length_a   1.000
_cell.length_b   1.000
_cell.length_c   1.000
_cell.angle_alpha   90.00
_cell.angle_beta   90.00
_cell.angle_gamma   90.00
#
_symmetry.space_group_name_H-M   'P 1'
#
loop_
_entity.id
_entity.type
_entity.pdbx_description
1 polymer ?
#
loop_
_entity_poly.entity_id
_entity_poly.type
_entity_poly.pdbx_seq_one_letter_code
_entity_poly.pdbx_strand_id
1 'polypeptide(L)'
;ASPPTPVQTLVFFDLETTSLPRAGQRVGITELALVAVDRAHFEKQAKPTFRVLNKLTLCIRPEVYLEPMAAQKSGMSEALLGNQRLFRDAVPSLRAFLASLPAPVCLLAHNGDYFDFPILRVSSRRVQGDLGLPGLQCCDTIKALRQIVQAAPPPKKKVKGAGPYSLDMLYKRFCGRRSNAHQAEQDCVDLL
;
A
#
# COMPACT_ATOMS: atom_id res chain seq x y z
N ALA A 1 -24.75 17.36 -13.57
CA ALA A 1 -23.46 17.29 -12.87
C ALA A 1 -22.37 17.07 -13.91
N SER A 2 -21.27 17.82 -13.87
CA SER A 2 -20.10 17.54 -14.70
C SER A 2 -19.55 16.15 -14.38
N PRO A 3 -19.01 15.41 -15.36
CA PRO A 3 -18.40 14.10 -15.10
C PRO A 3 -17.28 14.26 -14.06
N PRO A 4 -17.08 13.27 -13.18
CA PRO A 4 -16.01 13.33 -12.20
C PRO A 4 -14.66 13.46 -12.90
N THR A 5 -13.83 14.38 -12.42
CA THR A 5 -12.48 14.60 -12.96
C THR A 5 -11.69 13.28 -12.86
N PRO A 6 -11.06 12.82 -13.95
CA PRO A 6 -10.28 11.60 -13.92
C PRO A 6 -9.09 11.74 -12.97
N VAL A 7 -8.80 10.70 -12.19
CA VAL A 7 -7.55 10.56 -11.41
C VAL A 7 -6.34 10.90 -12.27
N GLN A 8 -5.43 11.72 -11.76
CA GLN A 8 -4.19 12.10 -12.45
C GLN A 8 -2.98 11.35 -11.91
N THR A 9 -2.95 11.00 -10.63
CA THR A 9 -1.83 10.25 -10.03
C THR A 9 -2.29 8.95 -9.38
N LEU A 10 -1.64 7.85 -9.75
CA LEU A 10 -1.80 6.54 -9.13
C LEU A 10 -0.71 6.37 -8.07
N VAL A 11 -1.09 6.05 -6.84
CA VAL A 11 -0.14 5.91 -5.72
C VAL A 11 -0.28 4.50 -5.15
N PHE A 12 0.67 3.64 -5.48
CA PHE A 12 0.80 2.32 -4.89
C PHE A 12 1.18 2.49 -3.43
N PHE A 13 0.42 1.84 -2.56
CA PHE A 13 0.43 2.06 -1.11
C PHE A 13 0.41 0.72 -0.39
N ASP A 14 1.29 0.59 0.60
CA ASP A 14 1.41 -0.58 1.45
C ASP A 14 1.82 -0.18 2.87
N LEU A 15 1.35 -0.96 3.84
CA LEU A 15 1.69 -0.84 5.25
C LEU A 15 2.26 -2.15 5.81
N GLU A 16 3.38 -2.04 6.50
CA GLU A 16 3.74 -3.03 7.52
C GLU A 16 3.21 -2.59 8.88
N THR A 17 2.71 -3.54 9.66
CA THR A 17 1.98 -3.25 10.89
C THR A 17 2.39 -4.15 12.04
N THR A 18 2.04 -3.76 13.25
CA THR A 18 2.36 -4.53 14.46
C THR A 18 1.64 -5.86 14.56
N SER A 19 0.52 -6.02 13.85
CA SER A 19 -0.33 -7.21 13.88
C SER A 19 -1.38 -7.17 12.78
N LEU A 20 -2.02 -8.30 12.49
CA LEU A 20 -3.22 -8.30 11.66
C LEU A 20 -4.39 -7.59 12.38
N PRO A 21 -5.31 -6.91 11.64
CA PRO A 21 -6.53 -6.35 12.21
C PRO A 21 -7.41 -7.42 12.85
N ARG A 22 -7.82 -7.19 14.10
CA ARG A 22 -8.83 -7.98 14.83
C ARG A 22 -9.80 -7.04 15.56
N ALA A 23 -11.03 -7.50 15.77
CA ALA A 23 -12.05 -6.69 16.46
C ALA A 23 -11.56 -6.28 17.86
N GLY A 24 -11.64 -4.98 18.16
CA GLY A 24 -11.20 -4.42 19.45
C GLY A 24 -9.68 -4.29 19.62
N GLN A 25 -8.86 -4.79 18.70
CA GLN A 25 -7.40 -4.71 18.78
C GLN A 25 -6.89 -3.42 18.13
N ARG A 26 -5.98 -2.71 18.81
CA ARG A 26 -5.22 -1.62 18.21
C ARG A 26 -4.09 -2.18 17.36
N VAL A 27 -4.04 -1.78 16.10
CA VAL A 27 -2.92 -2.03 15.19
C VAL A 27 -2.10 -0.75 15.07
N GLY A 28 -0.78 -0.87 15.16
CA GLY A 28 0.18 0.20 14.90
C GLY A 28 0.85 0.01 13.54
N ILE A 29 1.27 1.12 12.92
CA ILE A 29 2.04 1.11 11.68
C ILE A 29 3.52 1.06 12.03
N THR A 30 4.28 0.18 11.39
CA THR A 30 5.73 0.03 11.55
C THR A 30 6.52 0.48 10.33
N GLU A 31 5.90 0.38 9.15
CA GLU A 31 6.44 0.90 7.90
C GLU A 31 5.29 1.38 7.01
N LEU A 32 5.51 2.46 6.27
CA LEU A 32 4.58 3.00 5.28
C LEU A 32 5.35 3.31 4.01
N ALA A 33 4.83 2.87 2.87
CA ALA A 33 5.39 3.22 1.57
C ALA A 33 4.35 3.78 0.61
N LEU A 34 4.78 4.73 -0.21
CA LEU A 34 4.04 5.28 -1.34
C LEU A 34 4.94 5.30 -2.56
N VAL A 35 4.48 4.71 -3.67
CA VAL A 35 5.12 4.80 -4.99
C VAL A 35 4.12 5.42 -5.96
N ALA A 36 4.36 6.67 -6.33
CA ALA A 36 3.45 7.47 -7.15
C ALA A 36 3.92 7.55 -8.60
N VAL A 37 2.97 7.37 -9.52
CA VAL A 37 3.16 7.48 -10.97
C VAL A 37 2.03 8.30 -11.58
N ASP A 38 2.40 9.19 -12.52
CA ASP A 38 1.42 9.93 -13.32
C ASP A 38 0.60 8.98 -14.20
N ARG A 39 -0.72 9.19 -14.29
CA ARG A 39 -1.63 8.33 -15.06
C ARG A 39 -1.23 8.27 -16.53
N ALA A 40 -0.92 9.41 -17.15
CA ALA A 40 -0.58 9.42 -18.57
C ALA A 40 0.74 8.68 -18.82
N HIS A 41 1.69 8.75 -17.88
CA HIS A 41 2.89 7.91 -17.92
C HIS A 41 2.56 6.44 -17.75
N PHE A 42 1.68 6.08 -16.81
CA PHE A 42 1.26 4.70 -16.57
C PHE A 42 0.59 4.07 -17.79
N GLU A 43 -0.37 4.77 -18.42
CA GLU A 43 -1.16 4.27 -19.54
C GLU A 43 -0.36 4.14 -20.84
N LYS A 44 0.63 5.00 -21.07
CA LYS A 44 1.45 4.97 -22.30
C LYS A 44 2.51 3.88 -22.29
N GLN A 45 2.75 3.25 -21.14
CA GLN A 45 3.92 2.42 -20.98
C GLN A 45 3.68 0.97 -21.43
N ALA A 46 4.45 0.54 -22.45
CA ALA A 46 4.35 -0.81 -23.02
C ALA A 46 5.14 -1.89 -22.24
N LYS A 47 6.04 -1.48 -21.34
CA LYS A 47 6.86 -2.37 -20.50
C LYS A 47 6.81 -1.88 -19.04
N PRO A 48 6.86 -2.75 -18.03
CA PRO A 48 6.74 -2.36 -16.62
C PRO A 48 8.03 -1.71 -16.08
N THR A 49 8.50 -0.66 -16.74
CA THR A 49 9.70 0.10 -16.36
C THR A 49 9.33 1.57 -16.24
N PHE A 50 8.94 2.02 -15.06
CA PHE A 50 8.52 3.40 -14.82
C PHE A 50 9.71 4.23 -14.36
N ARG A 51 10.19 5.17 -15.20
CA ARG A 51 11.35 6.02 -14.87
C ARG A 51 10.98 7.20 -13.98
N VAL A 52 9.77 7.74 -14.18
CA VAL A 52 9.28 8.92 -13.44
C VAL A 52 8.38 8.40 -12.32
N LEU A 53 8.98 8.28 -11.13
CA LEU A 53 8.31 7.86 -9.91
C LEU A 53 8.65 8.84 -8.80
N ASN A 54 7.65 9.20 -8.00
CA ASN A 54 7.87 9.84 -6.71
C ASN A 54 7.67 8.80 -5.61
N LYS A 55 8.56 8.75 -4.63
CA LYS A 55 8.51 7.74 -3.57
C LYS A 55 8.62 8.35 -2.19
N LEU A 56 7.88 7.80 -1.23
CA LEU A 56 8.02 8.08 0.20
C LEU A 56 7.98 6.76 0.96
N THR A 57 9.05 6.44 1.67
CA THR A 57 9.12 5.28 2.57
C THR A 57 9.47 5.77 3.97
N LEU A 58 8.68 5.39 4.97
CA LEU A 58 8.84 5.82 6.36
C LEU A 58 8.78 4.62 7.29
N CYS A 59 9.86 4.36 8.01
CA CYS A 59 9.82 3.50 9.20
C CYS A 59 9.22 4.28 10.36
N ILE A 60 8.33 3.63 11.12
CA ILE A 60 7.52 4.28 12.15
C ILE A 60 7.66 3.50 13.45
N ARG A 61 7.94 4.21 14.53
CA ARG A 61 7.97 3.60 15.86
C ARG A 61 6.54 3.31 16.31
N PRO A 62 6.16 2.03 16.51
CA PRO A 62 4.83 1.71 16.97
C PRO A 62 4.65 2.13 18.44
N GLU A 63 3.39 2.42 18.81
CA GLU A 63 3.00 2.69 20.21
C GLU A 63 2.19 1.51 20.79
N VAL A 64 2.24 0.35 20.15
CA VAL A 64 1.59 -0.90 20.59
C VAL A 64 2.55 -2.06 20.36
N TYR A 65 2.29 -3.14 21.09
CA TYR A 65 3.04 -4.39 21.01
C TYR A 65 3.15 -4.89 19.57
N LEU A 66 4.38 -5.17 19.15
CA LEU A 66 4.71 -5.81 17.89
C LEU A 66 4.58 -7.33 18.05
N GLU A 67 3.58 -7.94 17.41
CA GLU A 67 3.38 -9.39 17.47
C GLU A 67 4.57 -10.14 16.83
N PRO A 68 5.05 -11.26 17.41
CA PRO A 68 6.22 -11.98 16.90
C PRO A 68 6.11 -12.40 15.43
N MET A 69 4.91 -12.77 14.98
CA MET A 69 4.67 -13.15 13.58
C MET A 69 4.81 -11.95 12.63
N ALA A 70 4.39 -10.75 13.06
CA ALA A 70 4.54 -9.53 12.28
C ALA A 70 6.02 -9.10 12.23
N ALA A 71 6.72 -9.16 13.36
CA ALA A 71 8.17 -8.93 13.43
C ALA A 71 8.94 -9.89 12.51
N GLN A 72 8.62 -11.19 12.55
CA GLN A 72 9.28 -12.20 11.73
C GLN A 72 9.06 -11.95 10.24
N LYS A 73 7.84 -11.59 9.83
CA LYS A 73 7.50 -11.37 8.41
C LYS A 73 8.16 -10.12 7.86
N SER A 74 8.03 -9.00 8.56
CA SER A 74 8.55 -7.71 8.12
C SER A 74 10.06 -7.53 8.37
N GLY A 75 10.67 -8.38 9.21
CA GLY A 75 12.02 -8.17 9.70
C GLY A 75 12.17 -7.00 10.69
N MET A 76 11.06 -6.40 11.12
CA MET A 76 11.05 -5.27 12.04
C MET A 76 11.18 -5.74 13.50
N SER A 77 11.78 -4.88 14.33
CA SER A 77 11.84 -5.06 15.78
C SER A 77 11.76 -3.73 16.49
N GLU A 78 11.36 -3.75 17.77
CA GLU A 78 11.34 -2.53 18.60
C GLU A 78 12.72 -1.87 18.70
N ALA A 79 13.80 -2.67 18.71
CA ALA A 79 15.17 -2.16 18.72
C ALA A 79 15.51 -1.38 17.44
N LEU A 80 15.13 -1.89 16.26
CA LEU A 80 15.34 -1.21 14.98
C LEU A 80 14.49 0.07 14.86
N LEU A 81 13.27 0.03 15.40
CA LEU A 81 12.31 1.12 15.30
C LEU A 81 12.44 2.15 16.44
N GLY A 82 13.30 1.91 17.44
CA GLY A 82 13.36 2.70 18.67
C GLY A 82 13.66 4.19 18.46
N ASN A 83 14.48 4.51 17.45
CA ASN A 83 14.85 5.89 17.07
C ASN A 83 13.97 6.48 15.97
N GLN A 84 12.97 5.73 15.47
CA GLN A 84 12.06 6.22 14.44
C GLN A 84 11.00 7.14 15.02
N ARG A 85 10.39 7.94 14.14
CA ARG A 85 9.31 8.86 14.51
C ARG A 85 8.04 8.10 14.81
N LEU A 86 7.21 8.66 15.69
CA LEU A 86 5.85 8.16 15.89
C LEU A 86 5.01 8.49 14.66
N PHE A 87 3.93 7.72 14.44
CA PHE A 87 3.03 7.97 13.30
C PHE A 87 2.55 9.43 13.26
N ARG A 88 2.26 10.02 14.43
CA ARG A 88 1.82 11.42 14.51
C ARG A 88 2.78 12.44 13.91
N ASP A 89 4.07 12.18 14.03
CA ASP A 89 5.12 13.08 13.56
C ASP A 89 5.44 12.83 12.07
N ALA A 90 4.98 11.72 11.51
CA ALA A 90 5.10 11.36 10.09
C ALA A 90 3.96 11.93 9.23
N VAL A 91 2.79 12.23 9.82
CA VAL A 91 1.61 12.74 9.11
C VAL A 91 1.91 13.99 8.26
N PRO A 92 2.66 15.01 8.74
CA PRO A 92 2.97 16.18 7.92
C PRO A 92 3.71 15.83 6.62
N SER A 93 4.68 14.91 6.68
CA SER A 93 5.42 14.45 5.50
C SER A 93 4.52 13.69 4.52
N LEU A 94 3.65 12.82 5.05
CA LEU A 94 2.66 12.09 4.25
C LEU A 94 1.71 13.04 3.51
N ARG A 95 1.18 14.06 4.21
CA ARG A 95 0.30 15.07 3.62
C ARG A 95 1.02 15.89 2.56
N ALA A 96 2.23 16.38 2.87
CA ALA A 96 3.02 17.19 1.95
C ALA A 96 3.36 16.42 0.66
N PHE A 97 3.74 15.14 0.79
CA PHE A 97 3.99 14.28 -0.35
C PHE A 97 2.74 14.16 -1.24
N LEU A 98 1.60 13.76 -0.67
CA LEU A 98 0.38 13.57 -1.45
C LEU A 98 -0.16 14.88 -2.05
N ALA A 99 -0.04 16.01 -1.33
CA ALA A 99 -0.44 17.33 -1.82
C ALA A 99 0.45 17.85 -2.96
N SER A 100 1.68 17.36 -3.08
CA SER A 100 2.60 17.72 -4.17
C SER A 100 2.31 17.00 -5.49
N LEU A 101 1.47 15.95 -5.47
CA LEU A 101 1.15 15.14 -6.64
C LEU A 101 0.02 15.77 -7.47
N PRO A 102 0.02 15.60 -8.80
CA PRO A 102 -1.12 15.99 -9.63
C PRO A 102 -2.43 15.36 -9.15
N ALA A 103 -3.39 16.21 -8.77
CA ALA A 103 -4.71 15.79 -8.30
C ALA A 103 -5.69 15.57 -9.48
N PRO A 104 -6.72 14.71 -9.32
CA PRO A 104 -7.01 13.87 -8.16
C PRO A 104 -6.03 12.71 -7.99
N VAL A 105 -5.74 12.36 -6.73
CA VAL A 105 -4.83 11.26 -6.36
C VAL A 105 -5.65 10.03 -5.97
N CYS A 106 -5.23 8.84 -6.38
CA CYS A 106 -5.83 7.57 -5.95
C CYS A 106 -4.79 6.66 -5.29
N LEU A 107 -5.02 6.28 -4.03
CA LEU A 107 -4.26 5.25 -3.33
C LEU A 107 -4.68 3.87 -3.82
N LEU A 108 -3.71 3.07 -4.24
CA LEU A 108 -3.88 1.69 -4.72
C LEU A 108 -3.19 0.75 -3.73
N ALA A 109 -3.97 -0.02 -2.98
CA ALA A 109 -3.44 -0.99 -2.02
C ALA A 109 -4.01 -2.38 -2.27
N HIS A 110 -3.21 -3.40 -2.00
CA HIS A 110 -3.58 -4.79 -2.25
C HIS A 110 -4.30 -5.38 -1.04
N ASN A 111 -5.60 -5.71 -1.17
CA ASN A 111 -6.49 -5.98 -0.03
C ASN A 111 -6.70 -4.74 0.87
N GLY A 112 -6.54 -3.54 0.30
CA GLY A 112 -6.58 -2.28 1.03
C GLY A 112 -7.89 -2.00 1.77
N ASP A 113 -9.03 -2.50 1.26
CA ASP A 113 -10.34 -2.28 1.90
C ASP A 113 -10.44 -2.95 3.27
N TYR A 114 -9.71 -4.05 3.46
CA TYR A 114 -9.73 -4.85 4.68
C TYR A 114 -8.47 -4.68 5.54
N PHE A 115 -7.49 -3.93 5.06
CA PHE A 115 -6.19 -3.79 5.71
C PHE A 115 -5.72 -2.33 5.73
N ASP A 116 -5.10 -1.85 4.66
CA ASP A 116 -4.37 -0.58 4.64
C ASP A 116 -5.26 0.65 4.91
N PHE A 117 -6.39 0.75 4.20
CA PHE A 117 -7.23 1.96 4.28
C PHE A 117 -7.90 2.10 5.66
N PRO A 118 -8.48 1.05 6.28
CA PRO A 118 -8.99 1.14 7.65
C PRO A 118 -7.90 1.51 8.67
N ILE A 119 -6.70 0.92 8.56
CA ILE A 119 -5.59 1.17 9.50
C ILE A 119 -5.10 2.61 9.39
N LEU A 120 -4.88 3.10 8.16
CA LEU A 120 -4.47 4.48 7.91
C LEU A 120 -5.53 5.47 8.42
N ARG A 121 -6.81 5.20 8.18
CA ARG A 121 -7.92 6.05 8.63
C ARG A 121 -8.00 6.14 10.16
N VAL A 122 -7.93 4.99 10.85
CA VAL A 122 -7.97 4.95 12.32
C VAL A 122 -6.74 5.62 12.92
N SER A 123 -5.56 5.39 12.34
CA SER A 123 -4.30 5.99 12.80
C SER A 123 -4.32 7.50 12.63
N SER A 124 -4.76 8.01 11.47
CA SER A 124 -4.86 9.44 11.19
C SER A 124 -5.86 10.13 12.14
N ARG A 125 -7.05 9.54 12.32
CA ARG A 125 -8.11 10.09 13.19
C ARG A 125 -7.67 10.29 14.63
N ARG A 126 -6.78 9.44 15.15
CA ARG A 126 -6.25 9.56 16.52
C ARG A 126 -5.26 10.69 16.70
N VAL A 127 -4.65 11.16 15.61
CA VAL A 127 -3.59 12.17 15.65
C VAL A 127 -4.15 13.55 15.38
N GLN A 128 -4.70 13.77 14.18
CA GLN A 128 -5.07 15.09 13.68
C GLN A 128 -6.31 15.04 12.76
N GLY A 129 -7.11 13.97 12.83
CA GLY A 129 -8.28 13.79 11.96
C GLY A 129 -7.94 13.11 10.63
N ASP A 130 -8.63 13.48 9.55
CA ASP A 130 -8.34 12.95 8.22
C ASP A 130 -7.00 13.46 7.68
N LEU A 131 -6.45 12.83 6.63
CA LEU A 131 -5.31 13.38 5.89
C LEU A 131 -5.64 14.74 5.26
N GLY A 132 -6.93 15.06 5.10
CA GLY A 132 -7.40 16.40 4.74
C GLY A 132 -7.09 16.77 3.29
N LEU A 133 -6.99 15.76 2.42
CA LEU A 133 -6.66 15.91 1.00
C LEU A 133 -7.96 15.87 0.18
N PRO A 134 -8.41 17.01 -0.37
CA PRO A 134 -9.65 17.05 -1.16
C PRO A 134 -9.54 16.13 -2.37
N GLY A 135 -10.53 15.26 -2.54
CA GLY A 135 -10.59 14.36 -3.70
C GLY A 135 -9.58 13.21 -3.67
N LEU A 136 -8.94 12.91 -2.53
CA LEU A 136 -8.17 11.67 -2.36
C LEU A 136 -9.10 10.47 -2.48
N GLN A 137 -8.79 9.57 -3.40
CA GLN A 137 -9.52 8.33 -3.64
C GLN A 137 -8.70 7.13 -3.16
N CYS A 138 -9.37 6.01 -2.92
CA CYS A 138 -8.75 4.74 -2.61
C CYS A 138 -9.37 3.63 -3.48
N CYS A 139 -8.55 2.67 -3.93
CA CYS A 139 -9.00 1.53 -4.70
C CYS A 139 -8.26 0.25 -4.26
N ASP A 140 -9.02 -0.80 -4.00
CA ASP A 140 -8.46 -2.12 -3.72
C ASP A 140 -8.07 -2.84 -5.03
N THR A 141 -6.78 -3.12 -5.18
CA THR A 141 -6.26 -3.72 -6.41
C THR A 141 -6.71 -5.17 -6.62
N ILE A 142 -7.16 -5.89 -5.59
CA ILE A 142 -7.75 -7.23 -5.76
C ILE A 142 -9.03 -7.13 -6.59
N LYS A 143 -9.84 -6.09 -6.39
CA LYS A 143 -11.08 -5.90 -7.16
C LYS A 143 -10.77 -5.59 -8.63
N ALA A 144 -9.79 -4.71 -8.88
CA ALA A 144 -9.34 -4.38 -10.23
C ALA A 144 -8.74 -5.61 -10.94
N LEU A 145 -7.83 -6.33 -10.29
CA LEU A 145 -7.16 -7.49 -10.85
C LEU A 145 -8.11 -8.67 -11.07
N ARG A 146 -9.19 -8.82 -10.29
CA ARG A 146 -10.24 -9.81 -10.59
C ARG A 146 -10.87 -9.56 -11.95
N GLN A 147 -11.15 -8.31 -12.30
CA GLN A 147 -11.75 -7.97 -13.59
C GLN A 147 -10.77 -8.21 -14.74
N ILE A 148 -9.51 -7.86 -14.55
CA ILE A 148 -8.46 -8.00 -15.57
C ILE A 148 -8.07 -9.47 -15.78
N VAL A 149 -7.87 -10.23 -14.70
CA VAL A 149 -7.35 -11.60 -14.76
C VAL A 149 -8.44 -12.64 -15.07
N GLN A 150 -9.71 -12.41 -14.70
CA GLN A 150 -10.80 -13.31 -15.12
C GLN A 150 -11.04 -13.26 -16.63
N ALA A 151 -10.68 -12.16 -17.30
CA ALA A 151 -10.64 -12.08 -18.75
C ALA A 151 -9.50 -12.90 -19.39
N ALA A 152 -8.58 -13.45 -18.58
CA ALA A 152 -7.48 -14.31 -19.03
C ALA A 152 -7.72 -15.79 -18.65
N PRO A 153 -7.16 -16.78 -19.40
CA PRO A 153 -7.39 -18.20 -19.13
C PRO A 153 -7.01 -18.62 -17.70
N PRO A 154 -7.75 -19.52 -17.04
CA PRO A 154 -7.45 -19.96 -15.69
C PRO A 154 -6.12 -20.76 -15.62
N PRO A 155 -5.37 -20.67 -14.52
CA PRO A 155 -4.13 -21.42 -14.36
C PRO A 155 -4.39 -22.92 -14.20
N LYS A 156 -3.56 -23.75 -14.83
CA LYS A 156 -3.71 -25.23 -14.88
C LYS A 156 -3.48 -25.95 -13.55
N LYS A 157 -3.04 -25.27 -12.48
CA LYS A 157 -2.74 -25.90 -11.17
C LYS A 157 -3.21 -25.00 -10.01
N LYS A 158 -3.95 -25.58 -9.05
CA LYS A 158 -4.30 -24.94 -7.77
C LYS A 158 -3.06 -24.92 -6.87
N VAL A 159 -2.58 -23.73 -6.50
CA VAL A 159 -1.50 -23.56 -5.51
C VAL A 159 -2.13 -23.52 -4.12
N LYS A 160 -1.57 -24.26 -3.15
CA LYS A 160 -2.03 -24.28 -1.75
C LYS A 160 -1.40 -23.10 -0.98
N GLY A 161 -2.19 -22.43 -0.12
CA GLY A 161 -1.67 -21.57 0.95
C GLY A 161 -1.96 -20.07 0.84
N ALA A 162 -2.30 -19.56 -0.35
CA ALA A 162 -2.70 -18.17 -0.54
C ALA A 162 -3.84 -18.06 -1.55
N GLY A 163 -4.74 -17.09 -1.37
CA GLY A 163 -5.82 -16.85 -2.31
C GLY A 163 -5.28 -16.64 -3.74
N PRO A 164 -6.05 -16.97 -4.79
CA PRO A 164 -5.58 -16.87 -6.18
C PRO A 164 -5.21 -15.45 -6.63
N TYR A 165 -5.55 -14.45 -5.81
CA TYR A 165 -5.27 -13.03 -6.02
C TYR A 165 -4.39 -12.45 -4.91
N SER A 166 -3.61 -13.25 -4.19
CA SER A 166 -2.55 -12.69 -3.34
C SER A 166 -1.45 -12.09 -4.20
N LEU A 167 -0.76 -11.06 -3.69
CA LEU A 167 0.31 -10.38 -4.41
C LEU A 167 1.40 -11.37 -4.84
N ASP A 168 1.79 -12.32 -3.97
CA ASP A 168 2.74 -13.38 -4.30
C ASP A 168 2.28 -14.23 -5.50
N MET A 169 1.03 -14.69 -5.49
CA MET A 169 0.49 -15.50 -6.58
C MET A 169 0.39 -14.74 -7.90
N LEU A 170 -0.01 -13.46 -7.84
CA LEU A 170 -0.14 -12.61 -9.01
C LEU A 170 1.24 -12.30 -9.60
N TYR A 171 2.19 -11.88 -8.76
CA TYR A 171 3.56 -11.61 -9.20
C TYR A 171 4.21 -12.88 -9.76
N LYS A 172 4.02 -14.03 -9.10
CA LYS A 172 4.43 -15.34 -9.62
C LYS A 172 3.90 -15.66 -11.01
N ARG A 173 2.66 -15.28 -11.26
CA ARG A 173 1.99 -15.52 -12.53
C ARG A 173 2.51 -14.61 -13.65
N PHE A 174 2.80 -13.34 -13.36
CA PHE A 174 3.06 -12.32 -14.38
C PHE A 174 4.53 -11.90 -14.50
N CYS A 175 5.27 -11.90 -13.40
CA CYS A 175 6.60 -11.31 -13.29
C CYS A 175 7.69 -12.32 -12.90
N GLY A 176 7.31 -13.49 -12.36
CA GLY A 176 8.26 -14.51 -11.88
C GLY A 176 8.37 -14.49 -10.37
N ARG A 177 9.56 -14.66 -9.77
CA ARG A 177 9.66 -14.75 -8.31
C ARG A 177 9.82 -13.39 -7.66
N ARG A 178 9.11 -13.15 -6.55
CA ARG A 178 9.32 -11.99 -5.68
C ARG A 178 10.60 -12.15 -4.87
N SER A 179 11.20 -11.02 -4.53
CA SER A 179 12.28 -10.90 -3.54
C SER A 179 11.87 -9.83 -2.52
N ASN A 180 12.31 -9.95 -1.27
CA ASN A 180 12.03 -8.98 -0.21
C ASN A 180 10.53 -8.71 0.03
N ALA A 181 9.70 -9.76 -0.06
CA ALA A 181 8.30 -9.67 0.34
C ALA A 181 8.20 -9.26 1.81
N HIS A 182 7.16 -8.48 2.13
CA HIS A 182 6.97 -7.86 3.45
C HIS A 182 7.95 -6.72 3.76
N GLN A 183 8.35 -5.97 2.73
CA GLN A 183 8.93 -4.64 2.86
C GLN A 183 8.01 -3.67 2.14
N ALA A 184 7.55 -2.62 2.83
CA ALA A 184 6.44 -1.83 2.31
C ALA A 184 6.73 -1.22 0.92
N GLU A 185 7.96 -0.72 0.69
CA GLU A 185 8.34 -0.18 -0.61
C GLU A 185 8.38 -1.27 -1.70
N GLN A 186 8.93 -2.43 -1.39
CA GLN A 186 9.02 -3.51 -2.38
C GLN A 186 7.64 -4.05 -2.72
N ASP A 187 6.73 -4.17 -1.75
CA ASP A 187 5.35 -4.59 -1.99
C ASP A 187 4.60 -3.57 -2.87
N CYS A 188 4.88 -2.27 -2.73
CA CYS A 188 4.39 -1.25 -3.66
C CYS A 188 4.97 -1.39 -5.08
N VAL A 189 6.28 -1.64 -5.19
CA VAL A 189 6.96 -1.82 -6.49
C VAL A 189 6.51 -3.11 -7.17
N ASP A 190 6.26 -4.17 -6.42
CA ASP A 190 5.77 -5.45 -6.94
C ASP A 190 4.32 -5.36 -7.41
N LEU A 191 3.53 -4.45 -6.81
CA LEU A 191 2.15 -4.20 -7.19
C LEU A 191 2.02 -3.30 -8.43
N LEU A 192 3.01 -2.43 -8.67
CA LEU A 192 3.11 -1.53 -9.84
C LEU A 192 3.38 -2.29 -11.15
#